data_AF-A0A554JFW1-F1
#
_entry.id   AF-A0A554JFW1-F1
#
_cell.length_a   1.000
_cell.length_b   1.000
_cell.length_c   1.000
_cell.angle_alpha   90.00
_cell.angle_beta   90.00
_cell.angle_gamma   90.00
#
_symmetry.space_group_name_H-M   'P 1'
#
loop_
_entity.id
_entity.type
_entity.pdbx_description
1 polymer ?
#
loop_
_entity_poly.entity_id
_entity_poly.type
_entity_poly.pdbx_seq_one_letter_code
_entity_poly.pdbx_strand_id
1 'polypeptide(L)' 'MKEKRLNFGCGDFRKEGFINLDGNPAVQSDVLHDLDVFPYPFPNNTFELIEGDHVLEQ' A
#
# COMPACT_ATOMS: atom_id res chain seq x y z
N MET A 1 20.85 0.94 -3.48
CA MET A 1 19.93 0.53 -2.40
C MET A 1 18.56 0.44 -3.04
N LYS A 2 17.77 -0.61 -2.80
CA LYS A 2 16.47 -0.76 -3.48
C LYS A 2 15.49 0.21 -2.84
N GLU A 3 15.18 1.29 -3.55
CA GLU A 3 14.09 2.19 -3.17
C GLU A 3 12.80 1.39 -3.04
N LYS A 4 12.30 1.26 -1.81
CA LYS A 4 11.02 0.61 -1.54
C LYS A 4 9.94 1.67 -1.63
N ARG A 5 9.04 1.49 -2.59
CA ARG A 5 7.90 2.38 -2.80
C ARG A 5 6.62 1.63 -2.42
N LEU A 6 5.70 2.30 -1.73
CA LEU A 6 4.42 1.73 -1.30
C LEU A 6 3.29 2.39 -2.08
N ASN A 7 2.43 1.58 -2.68
CA ASN A 7 1.15 2.00 -3.23
C ASN A 7 0.08 1.66 -2.18
N PHE A 8 -0.31 2.66 -1.40
CA PHE A 8 -1.23 2.57 -0.29
C PHE A 8 -2.66 2.68 -0.83
N GLY A 9 -3.52 1.70 -0.54
CA GLY A 9 -4.87 1.57 -1.12
C GLY A 9 -4.85 1.41 -2.64
N CYS A 10 -4.18 0.36 -3.13
CA CYS A 10 -3.96 0.20 -4.56
C CYS A 10 -5.25 -0.02 -5.38
N GLY A 11 -6.31 -0.52 -4.76
CA GLY A 11 -7.50 -1.00 -5.47
C GLY A 11 -7.13 -1.96 -6.60
N ASP A 12 -7.81 -1.85 -7.73
CA ASP A 12 -7.47 -2.57 -8.97
C ASP A 12 -6.21 -2.03 -9.67
N PHE A 13 -5.68 -0.89 -9.24
CA PHE A 13 -4.55 -0.20 -9.87
C PHE A 13 -3.22 -0.55 -9.21
N ARG A 14 -2.69 -1.72 -9.58
CA ARG A 14 -1.34 -2.13 -9.18
C ARG A 14 -0.27 -1.33 -9.91
N LYS A 15 0.79 -0.97 -9.20
CA LYS A 15 1.99 -0.33 -9.77
C LYS A 15 3.17 -1.30 -9.72
N GLU A 16 3.80 -1.54 -10.87
CA GLU A 16 5.04 -2.31 -10.92
C GLU A 16 6.20 -1.55 -10.26
N GLY A 17 7.00 -2.26 -9.47
CA GLY A 17 8.07 -1.66 -8.67
C GLY A 17 7.60 -1.03 -7.34
N PHE A 18 6.30 -1.08 -7.05
CA PHE A 18 5.73 -0.70 -5.76
C PHE A 18 5.25 -1.95 -5.02
N ILE A 19 5.25 -1.88 -3.69
CA ILE A 19 4.51 -2.79 -2.83
C ILE A 19 3.07 -2.30 -2.81
N ASN A 20 2.13 -3.07 -3.36
CA ASN A 20 0.72 -2.69 -3.38
C ASN A 20 0.03 -3.18 -2.11
N LEU A 21 -0.49 -2.26 -1.30
CA LEU A 21 -1.23 -2.56 -0.08
C LEU A 21 -2.69 -2.16 -0.27
N ASP A 22 -3.61 -3.06 0.08
CA ASP A 22 -5.04 -2.80 0.06
C ASP A 22 -5.75 -3.66 1.12
N GLY A 23 -6.90 -3.21 1.62
CA GLY A 23 -7.70 -3.95 2.59
C GLY A 23 -8.74 -4.89 1.97
N ASN A 24 -9.01 -4.74 0.67
CA ASN A 24 -10.02 -5.52 -0.02
C ASN A 24 -9.41 -6.83 -0.58
N PRO A 25 -9.87 -8.02 -0.14
CA PRO A 25 -9.36 -9.30 -0.62
C PRO A 25 -9.70 -9.58 -2.09
N ALA A 26 -10.63 -8.83 -2.68
CA ALA A 26 -11.01 -8.98 -4.09
C ALA A 26 -9.95 -8.40 -5.04
N VAL A 27 -9.12 -7.47 -4.57
CA VAL A 27 -8.05 -6.89 -5.38
C VAL A 27 -6.76 -7.66 -5.17
N GLN A 28 -5.94 -7.69 -6.22
CA GLN A 28 -4.73 -8.49 -6.26
C GLN A 28 -3.55 -7.69 -5.65
N SER A 29 -3.64 -7.33 -4.37
CA SER A 29 -2.59 -6.59 -3.66
C SER A 29 -1.40 -7.50 -3.29
N ASP A 30 -0.22 -6.90 -3.11
CA ASP A 30 0.94 -7.62 -2.57
C ASP A 30 0.81 -7.83 -1.06
N VAL A 31 0.11 -6.92 -0.38
CA VAL A 31 -0.21 -6.97 1.04
C VAL A 31 -1.68 -6.69 1.24
N LEU A 32 -2.40 -7.71 1.72
CA LEU A 32 -3.80 -7.56 2.15
C LEU A 32 -3.83 -7.13 3.61
N HIS A 33 -4.16 -5.87 3.87
CA HIS A 33 -4.24 -5.31 5.23
C HIS A 33 -5.23 -4.15 5.28
N ASP A 34 -6.06 -4.14 6.32
CA ASP A 34 -7.08 -3.12 6.55
C ASP A 34 -6.45 -1.75 6.83
N LEU A 35 -6.84 -0.73 6.06
CA LEU A 35 -6.20 0.59 6.09
C LEU A 35 -6.49 1.37 7.39
N ASP A 36 -7.57 1.03 8.10
CA ASP A 36 -7.99 1.64 9.36
C ASP A 36 -7.38 0.92 10.59
N VAL A 37 -6.76 -0.25 10.39
CA VAL A 37 -6.16 -1.04 11.45
C VAL A 37 -4.67 -0.70 11.62
N PHE A 38 -4.36 -0.09 12.76
CA PHE A 38 -3.00 0.21 13.18
C PHE A 38 -2.48 -0.79 14.22
N PRO A 39 -1.18 -1.15 14.21
CA PRO A 39 -0.14 -0.68 13.28
C PRO A 39 -0.15 -1.40 11.93
N TYR A 40 0.32 -0.73 10.88
CA TYR A 40 0.55 -1.36 9.58
C TYR A 40 1.61 -2.47 9.67
N PRO A 41 1.55 -3.51 8.82
CA PRO A 41 2.43 -4.68 8.86
C PRO A 41 3.81 -4.39 8.25
N PHE A 42 4.33 -3.17 8.47
CA PHE A 42 5.59 -2.72 7.91
C PHE A 42 6.53 -2.22 8.99
N PRO A 43 7.84 -2.46 8.86
CA PRO A 43 8.83 -1.86 9.74
C PRO A 43 8.87 -0.33 9.55
N ASN A 44 9.20 0.40 10.62
CA ASN A 44 9.43 1.84 10.55
C ASN A 44 10.54 2.18 9.54
N ASN A 45 10.40 3.32 8.85
CA ASN A 45 11.37 3.83 7.86
C ASN A 45 11.70 2.85 6.71
N THR A 46 10.74 1.99 6.34
CA THR A 46 10.95 1.00 5.25
C THR A 46 10.82 1.61 3.86
N PHE A 47 9.99 2.63 3.68
CA PHE A 47 9.63 3.17 2.37
C PHE A 47 10.18 4.57 2.16
N GLU A 48 10.69 4.82 0.97
CA GLU A 48 11.18 6.14 0.55
C GLU A 48 10.08 6.97 -0.12
N LEU A 49 9.08 6.30 -0.71
CA LEU A 49 7.91 6.94 -1.32
C LEU A 49 6.66 6.14 -0.96
N ILE A 50 5.61 6.84 -0.53
CA ILE A 50 4.27 6.30 -0.34
C ILE A 50 3.33 7.10 -1.22
N GLU A 51 2.63 6.42 -2.13
CA GLU A 51 1.60 7.00 -2.99
C GLU A 51 0.26 6.40 -2.60
N GLY A 52 -0.77 7.24 -2.46
CA GLY A 52 -2.15 6.80 -2.32
C GLY A 52 -3.01 7.63 -3.26
N ASP A 53 -3.70 6.95 -4.17
CA ASP A 53 -4.59 7.57 -5.16
C ASP A 53 -6.04 7.34 -4.71
N HIS A 54 -6.82 8.40 -4.51
CA HIS A 54 -8.21 8.32 -4.02
C HIS A 54 -8.43 7.65 -2.65
N VAL A 55 -7.39 7.49 -1.81
CA VAL A 55 -7.50 6.75 -0.52
C VAL A 55 -7.94 7.63 0.66
N LEU A 56 -7.88 8.96 0.51
CA LEU A 56 -8.26 9.93 1.55
C LEU A 56 -9.45 10.79 1.08
N GLU A 57 -10.42 10.18 0.41
CA GLU A 57 -11.66 10.88 0.07
C GLU A 57 -12.60 10.91 1.28
N GLN A 58 -12.95 12.13 1.68
CA GLN A 58 -13.85 12.46 2.79
C GLN A 58 -15.32 12.38 2.36
#